data_AF-A0A2H8TL82-F1
#
_entry.id   AF-A0A2H8TL82-F1
#
_cell.length_a   1.000
_cell.length_b   1.000
_cell.length_c   1.000
_cell.angle_alpha   90.00
_cell.angle_beta   90.00
_cell.angle_gamma   90.00
#
_symmetry.space_group_name_H-M   'P 1'
#
loop_
_entity.id
_entity.type
_entity.pdbx_description
1 polymer ?
#
loop_
_entity_poly.entity_id
_entity_poly.type
_entity_poly.pdbx_seq_one_letter_code
_entity_poly.pdbx_strand_id
1 'polypeptide(L)'
;MDKSHTYYMSIWCHPKIVAHSYTTSEKFPSTESLKETMGRVIPYWDDFIVPNIKRGQRILIVAHGTVLRSLIKYLDGISDNDICSINIPSGIPFVYEFDDDMNVVSSKQFLGDKKRIEEGIARAASIGSH
;
A
#
# COMPACT_ATOMS: atom_id res chain seq x y z
N MET A 1 5.89 18.23 3.12
CA MET A 1 5.13 19.04 4.08
C MET A 1 6.08 20.05 4.67
N ASP A 2 5.75 21.34 4.57
CA ASP A 2 6.60 22.41 5.11
C ASP A 2 6.54 22.48 6.65
N LYS A 3 7.58 23.05 7.27
CA LYS A 3 7.68 23.22 8.74
C LYS A 3 6.57 24.09 9.32
N SER A 4 6.01 25.01 8.54
CA SER A 4 4.89 25.86 8.95
C SER A 4 3.53 25.13 8.98
N HIS A 5 3.44 23.91 8.44
CA HIS A 5 2.18 23.18 8.37
C HIS A 5 1.67 22.76 9.75
N THR A 6 0.37 22.91 9.99
CA THR A 6 -0.29 22.68 11.29
C THR A 6 0.03 21.31 11.91
N TYR A 7 0.20 20.28 11.07
CA TYR A 7 0.48 18.90 11.51
C TYR A 7 1.96 18.51 11.47
N TYR A 8 2.88 19.42 11.10
CA TYR A 8 4.30 19.09 10.95
C TYR A 8 4.89 18.60 12.27
N MET A 9 4.75 19.38 13.34
CA MET A 9 5.30 19.02 14.65
C MET A 9 4.67 17.73 15.21
N SER A 10 3.36 17.51 15.01
CA SER A 10 2.70 16.30 15.49
C SER A 10 3.22 15.02 14.83
N ILE A 11 3.67 15.09 13.57
CA ILE A 11 4.22 13.95 12.85
C ILE A 11 5.70 13.75 13.22
N TRP A 12 6.51 14.80 13.11
CA TRP A 12 7.97 14.72 13.27
C TRP A 12 8.42 14.51 14.72
N CYS A 13 7.65 14.99 15.69
CA CYS A 13 7.93 14.77 17.11
C CYS A 13 7.23 13.53 17.67
N HIS A 14 6.53 12.75 16.83
CA HIS A 14 5.83 11.56 17.30
C HIS A 14 6.85 10.52 17.84
N PRO A 15 6.61 9.92 19.02
CA PRO A 15 7.59 9.02 19.66
C PRO A 15 8.06 7.88 18.75
N LYS A 16 7.17 7.32 17.92
CA LYS A 16 7.54 6.25 16.97
C LYS A 16 8.53 6.72 15.89
N ILE A 17 8.46 7.97 15.44
CA ILE A 17 9.38 8.51 14.45
C ILE A 17 10.75 8.76 15.10
N VAL A 18 10.75 9.42 16.25
CA VAL A 18 11.97 9.73 17.00
C VAL A 18 12.70 8.45 17.44
N ALA A 19 11.98 7.46 17.97
CA ALA A 19 12.57 6.20 18.44
C ALA A 19 13.25 5.38 17.34
N HIS A 20 12.75 5.43 16.10
CA HIS A 20 13.33 4.72 14.97
C HIS A 20 14.41 5.54 14.24
N SER A 21 14.87 6.64 14.83
CA SER A 21 15.92 7.52 14.25
C SER A 21 15.60 8.02 12.83
N TYR A 22 14.31 8.18 12.55
CA TYR A 22 13.77 8.81 11.34
C TYR A 22 13.91 10.35 11.44
N THR A 23 15.12 10.84 11.72
CA THR A 23 15.37 12.25 12.08
C THR A 23 15.72 13.13 10.88
N THR A 24 15.90 12.55 9.69
CA THR A 24 16.21 13.27 8.45
C THR A 24 15.18 12.97 7.37
N SER A 25 14.99 13.91 6.44
CA SER A 25 14.09 13.77 5.30
C SER A 25 14.46 12.64 4.35
N GLU A 26 15.72 12.22 4.35
CA GLU A 26 16.21 11.07 3.58
C GLU A 26 15.70 9.74 4.14
N LYS A 27 15.55 9.65 5.47
CA LYS A 27 15.08 8.43 6.15
C LYS A 27 13.57 8.44 6.36
N PHE A 28 12.96 9.62 6.45
CA PHE A 28 11.54 9.80 6.61
C PHE A 28 11.03 10.91 5.69
N PRO A 29 10.30 10.55 4.63
CA PRO A 29 9.98 11.48 3.57
C PRO A 29 8.95 12.53 4.02
N SER A 30 9.19 13.79 3.67
CA SER A 30 8.26 14.90 3.91
C SER A 30 7.01 14.84 3.01
N THR A 31 7.13 14.18 1.87
CA THR A 31 6.10 13.90 0.85
C THR A 31 6.57 12.69 0.06
N GLU A 32 5.64 11.92 -0.51
CA GLU A 32 5.98 10.84 -1.43
C GLU A 32 5.00 10.83 -2.60
N SER A 33 5.55 10.63 -3.79
CA SER A 33 4.85 10.10 -4.95
C SER A 33 4.60 8.59 -4.78
N LEU A 34 3.75 8.02 -5.64
CA LEU A 34 3.57 6.56 -5.69
C LEU A 34 4.89 5.85 -6.03
N LYS A 35 5.72 6.44 -6.90
CA LYS A 35 7.03 5.90 -7.28
C LYS A 35 7.98 5.83 -6.08
N GLU A 36 8.06 6.88 -5.28
CA GLU A 36 8.88 6.88 -4.05
C GLU A 36 8.35 5.86 -3.04
N THR A 37 7.03 5.78 -2.89
CA THR A 37 6.39 4.75 -2.05
C THR A 37 6.78 3.34 -2.50
N MET A 38 6.74 3.05 -3.81
CA MET A 38 7.17 1.76 -4.36
C MET A 38 8.62 1.45 -4.01
N GLY A 39 9.50 2.46 -4.04
CA GLY A 39 10.93 2.33 -3.72
C GLY A 39 11.22 1.79 -2.32
N ARG A 40 10.30 1.96 -1.36
CA ARG A 40 10.42 1.35 -0.01
C ARG A 40 9.51 0.14 0.21
N VAL A 41 8.40 0.01 -0.54
CA VAL A 41 7.44 -1.08 -0.37
C VAL A 41 7.93 -2.37 -1.04
N ILE A 42 8.47 -2.28 -2.27
CA ILE A 42 8.91 -3.46 -3.02
C ILE A 42 10.07 -4.18 -2.33
N PRO A 43 11.13 -3.49 -1.86
CA PRO A 43 12.19 -4.17 -1.12
C PRO A 43 11.66 -4.87 0.14
N TYR A 44 10.72 -4.26 0.87
CA TYR A 44 10.13 -4.90 2.03
C TYR A 44 9.31 -6.15 1.67
N TRP A 45 8.61 -6.11 0.54
CA TRP A 45 7.90 -7.26 0.00
C TRP A 45 8.86 -8.40 -0.35
N ASP A 46 9.90 -8.13 -1.14
CA ASP A 46 10.84 -9.15 -1.61
C ASP A 46 11.73 -9.71 -0.48
N ASP A 47 12.22 -8.86 0.41
CA ASP A 47 13.19 -9.26 1.45
C ASP A 47 12.54 -9.90 2.67
N PHE A 48 11.29 -9.52 2.99
CA PHE A 48 10.62 -9.96 4.22
C PHE A 48 9.34 -10.74 3.96
N ILE A 49 8.47 -10.32 3.03
CA ILE A 49 7.16 -10.97 2.87
C ILE A 49 7.29 -12.26 2.05
N VAL A 50 7.95 -12.21 0.90
CA VAL A 50 8.12 -13.36 0.00
C VAL A 50 8.79 -14.56 0.70
N PRO A 51 9.87 -14.42 1.49
CA PRO A 51 10.48 -15.56 2.17
C PRO A 51 9.53 -16.21 3.19
N ASN A 52 8.66 -15.44 3.83
CA ASN A 52 7.67 -15.98 4.74
C ASN A 52 6.58 -16.77 3.99
N ILE A 53 6.11 -16.28 2.85
CA ILE A 53 5.17 -17.01 1.98
C ILE A 53 5.80 -18.33 1.52
N LYS A 54 7.04 -18.31 1.04
CA LYS A 54 7.79 -19.51 0.61
C LYS A 54 8.02 -20.53 1.75
N ARG A 55 7.97 -20.10 3.01
CA ARG A 55 7.97 -21.01 4.18
C ARG A 55 6.60 -21.63 4.47
N GLY A 56 5.60 -21.41 3.61
CA GLY A 56 4.24 -21.90 3.77
C GLY A 56 3.38 -21.07 4.73
N GLN A 57 3.81 -19.86 5.10
CA GLN A 57 3.02 -19.00 5.98
C GLN A 57 1.91 -18.28 5.22
N ARG A 58 0.73 -18.19 5.83
CA ARG A 58 -0.37 -17.34 5.34
C ARG A 58 -0.19 -15.93 5.90
N ILE A 59 0.01 -14.96 5.02
CA ILE A 59 0.31 -13.58 5.40
C ILE A 59 -0.93 -12.69 5.26
N LEU A 60 -1.22 -11.92 6.29
CA LEU A 60 -2.20 -10.83 6.26
C LEU A 60 -1.47 -9.49 6.20
N ILE A 61 -1.71 -8.71 5.15
CA ILE A 61 -1.17 -7.36 5.00
C ILE A 61 -2.26 -6.35 5.33
N VAL A 62 -2.04 -5.55 6.37
CA VAL A 62 -2.91 -4.43 6.74
C VAL A 62 -2.16 -3.13 6.46
N ALA A 63 -2.61 -2.39 5.47
CA ALA A 63 -1.94 -1.17 5.01
C ALA A 63 -2.94 -0.13 4.48
N HIS A 64 -2.41 1.02 4.05
CA HIS A 64 -3.18 2.12 3.48
C HIS A 64 -3.24 2.04 1.94
N GLY A 65 -4.17 2.77 1.33
CA GLY A 65 -4.45 2.72 -0.10
C GLY A 65 -3.21 2.91 -1.00
N THR A 66 -2.35 3.90 -0.73
CA THR A 66 -1.15 4.13 -1.55
C THR A 66 -0.16 2.97 -1.48
N VAL A 67 0.03 2.38 -0.30
CA VAL A 67 0.92 1.22 -0.11
C VAL A 67 0.34 -0.01 -0.81
N LEU A 68 -0.96 -0.25 -0.70
CA LEU A 68 -1.61 -1.35 -1.40
C LEU A 68 -1.58 -1.15 -2.92
N ARG A 69 -1.80 0.08 -3.42
CA ARG A 69 -1.67 0.40 -4.85
C ARG A 69 -0.24 0.16 -5.35
N SER A 70 0.79 0.54 -4.59
CA SER A 70 2.18 0.27 -4.97
C SER A 70 2.45 -1.23 -5.11
N LEU A 71 1.89 -2.04 -4.20
CA LEU A 71 2.08 -3.49 -4.23
C LEU A 71 1.28 -4.13 -5.37
N ILE A 72 0.01 -3.77 -5.53
CA ILE A 72 -0.85 -4.22 -6.64
C ILE A 72 -0.20 -3.92 -7.99
N LYS A 73 0.32 -2.70 -8.16
CA LYS A 73 1.01 -2.30 -9.39
C LYS A 73 2.20 -3.21 -9.71
N TYR A 74 3.01 -3.51 -8.69
CA TYR A 74 4.16 -4.39 -8.81
C TYR A 74 3.75 -5.83 -9.15
N LEU A 75 2.80 -6.39 -8.40
CA LEU A 75 2.37 -7.78 -8.54
C LEU A 75 1.66 -8.06 -9.86
N ASP A 76 0.84 -7.13 -10.33
CA ASP A 76 0.04 -7.32 -11.56
C ASP A 76 0.66 -6.66 -12.79
N GLY A 77 1.87 -6.08 -12.68
CA GLY A 77 2.55 -5.43 -13.81
C GLY A 77 1.78 -4.25 -14.41
N ILE A 78 1.10 -3.47 -13.58
CA ILE A 78 0.19 -2.39 -14.03
C ILE A 78 1.00 -1.18 -14.47
N SER A 79 0.60 -0.56 -15.59
CA SER A 79 1.27 0.63 -16.11
C SER A 79 1.08 1.85 -15.20
N ASP A 80 1.96 2.85 -15.35
CA ASP A 80 1.86 4.14 -14.65
C ASP A 80 0.55 4.89 -14.95
N ASN A 81 -0.02 4.68 -16.15
CA ASN A 81 -1.27 5.31 -16.54
C ASN A 81 -2.47 4.59 -15.93
N ASP A 82 -2.45 3.26 -15.93
CA ASP A 82 -3.60 2.44 -15.50
C ASP A 82 -3.75 2.42 -13.97
N ILE A 83 -2.64 2.52 -13.22
CA ILE A 83 -2.69 2.49 -11.74
C ILE A 83 -3.51 3.65 -11.16
N CYS A 84 -3.61 4.78 -11.87
CA CYS A 84 -4.42 5.92 -11.47
C CYS A 84 -5.92 5.60 -11.40
N SER A 85 -6.39 4.62 -12.18
CA SER A 85 -7.79 4.19 -12.21
C SER A 85 -8.15 3.20 -11.10
N ILE A 86 -7.16 2.69 -10.36
CA ILE A 86 -7.36 1.62 -9.38
C ILE A 86 -7.74 2.20 -8.03
N ASN A 87 -8.97 1.91 -7.62
CA ASN A 87 -9.52 2.33 -6.34
C ASN A 87 -9.73 1.13 -5.42
N ILE A 88 -9.09 1.18 -4.25
CA ILE A 88 -9.13 0.09 -3.28
C ILE A 88 -10.15 0.47 -2.20
N PRO A 89 -11.23 -0.30 -2.02
CA PRO A 89 -12.21 -0.04 -1.00
C PRO A 89 -11.62 -0.21 0.41
N SER A 90 -11.90 0.72 1.30
CA SER A 90 -11.47 0.65 2.70
C SER A 90 -12.22 -0.46 3.44
N GLY A 91 -11.47 -1.29 4.18
CA GLY A 91 -12.04 -2.31 5.07
C GLY A 91 -12.67 -3.52 4.38
N ILE A 92 -12.38 -3.71 3.10
CA ILE A 92 -12.78 -4.91 2.35
C ILE A 92 -11.53 -5.73 2.02
N PRO A 93 -11.40 -6.95 2.57
CA PRO A 93 -10.25 -7.79 2.29
C PRO A 93 -10.30 -8.35 0.87
N PHE A 94 -9.12 -8.58 0.29
CA PHE A 94 -8.96 -9.30 -0.98
C PHE A 94 -7.80 -10.28 -0.89
N VAL A 95 -7.82 -11.30 -1.74
CA VAL A 95 -6.86 -12.40 -1.75
C VAL A 95 -5.98 -12.32 -2.99
N TYR A 96 -4.70 -12.65 -2.80
CA TYR A 96 -3.76 -13.01 -3.85
C TYR A 96 -3.35 -14.46 -3.65
N GLU A 97 -3.27 -15.20 -4.75
CA GLU A 97 -2.74 -16.55 -4.78
C GLU A 97 -1.49 -16.57 -5.68
N PHE A 98 -0.48 -17.31 -5.25
CA PHE A 98 0.80 -17.43 -5.92
C PHE A 98 1.14 -18.89 -6.17
N ASP A 99 1.87 -19.16 -7.23
CA ASP A 99 2.53 -20.46 -7.43
C ASP A 99 3.86 -20.53 -6.63
N ASP A 100 4.55 -21.67 -6.73
CA ASP A 100 5.81 -21.92 -6.01
C ASP A 100 6.94 -20.96 -6.43
N ASP A 101 6.85 -20.41 -7.64
CA ASP A 101 7.79 -19.45 -8.21
C ASP A 101 7.41 -17.99 -7.88
N MET A 102 6.37 -17.77 -7.06
CA MET A 102 5.80 -16.47 -6.70
C MET A 102 5.16 -15.71 -7.87
N ASN A 103 4.76 -16.39 -8.94
CA ASN A 103 3.92 -15.78 -9.96
C ASN A 103 2.47 -15.69 -9.45
N VAL A 104 1.79 -14.61 -9.80
CA VAL A 104 0.39 -14.41 -9.43
C VAL A 104 -0.50 -15.36 -10.23
N VAL A 105 -1.18 -16.28 -9.52
CA VAL A 105 -2.17 -17.21 -10.10
C VAL A 105 -3.57 -16.60 -10.05
N SER A 106 -3.87 -15.88 -8.97
CA SER A 106 -5.14 -15.19 -8.77
C SER A 106 -4.90 -13.83 -8.14
N SER A 107 -5.50 -12.79 -8.72
CA SER A 107 -5.24 -11.40 -8.36
C SER A 107 -6.48 -10.73 -7.78
N LYS A 108 -6.33 -10.08 -6.63
CA LYS A 108 -7.31 -9.15 -6.02
C LYS A 108 -8.73 -9.71 -5.92
N GLN A 109 -8.88 -10.97 -5.51
CA GLN A 109 -10.21 -11.53 -5.27
C GLN A 109 -10.82 -10.91 -4.00
N PHE A 110 -11.70 -9.92 -4.15
CA PHE A 110 -12.40 -9.30 -3.03
C PHE A 110 -13.31 -10.29 -2.33
N LEU A 111 -13.27 -10.27 -0.99
CA LEU A 111 -14.07 -11.11 -0.14
C LEU A 111 -15.24 -10.33 0.45
N GLY A 112 -16.44 -10.88 0.30
CA GLY A 112 -17.65 -10.34 0.91
C GLY A 112 -18.80 -10.13 -0.07
N ASP A 113 -19.82 -9.41 0.38
CA ASP A 113 -21.00 -9.10 -0.41
C ASP A 113 -20.68 -8.17 -1.59
N LYS A 114 -21.16 -8.54 -2.78
CA LYS A 114 -20.88 -7.82 -4.04
C LYS A 114 -21.33 -6.36 -3.99
N LYS A 115 -22.52 -6.09 -3.45
CA LYS A 115 -23.04 -4.72 -3.35
C LYS A 115 -22.16 -3.87 -2.45
N ARG A 116 -21.72 -4.41 -1.30
CA ARG A 116 -20.79 -3.71 -0.40
C ARG A 116 -19.42 -3.43 -1.06
N ILE A 117 -18.93 -4.35 -1.88
CA ILE A 117 -17.69 -4.17 -2.65
C ILE A 117 -17.84 -3.03 -3.65
N GLU A 118 -18.91 -3.04 -4.46
CA GLU A 118 -19.20 -2.00 -5.45
C GLU A 118 -19.37 -0.62 -4.82
N GLU A 119 -20.15 -0.52 -3.74
CA GLU A 119 -20.33 0.73 -2.98
C GLU A 119 -19.00 1.23 -2.38
N GLY A 120 -18.16 0.30 -1.89
CA GLY A 120 -16.83 0.62 -1.36
C GLY A 120 -15.90 1.18 -2.43
N ILE A 121 -15.88 0.57 -3.62
CA ILE A 121 -15.08 1.03 -4.77
C ILE A 121 -15.55 2.41 -5.24
N ALA A 122 -16.86 2.59 -5.39
CA ALA A 122 -17.44 3.87 -5.78
C ALA A 122 -17.09 4.99 -4.79
N ARG A 123 -17.17 4.70 -3.48
CA ARG A 123 -16.77 5.64 -2.43
C ARG A 123 -15.28 5.96 -2.48
N ALA A 124 -14.42 4.97 -2.73
CA ALA A 124 -12.99 5.21 -2.85
C ALA A 124 -12.67 6.09 -4.07
N ALA A 125 -13.38 5.91 -5.18
CA ALA A 125 -13.22 6.71 -6.39
C ALA A 125 -13.66 8.18 -6.22
N SER A 126 -14.64 8.46 -5.35
CA SER A 126 -15.11 9.84 -5.10
C SER A 126 -14.16 10.67 -4.22
N ILE A 127 -13.20 10.05 -3.53
CA ILE A 127 -12.21 10.74 -2.68
C ILE A 127 -11.21 11.43 -3.62
N GLY A 128 -11.55 12.63 -4.06
CA GLY A 128 -10.78 13.42 -5.03
C GLY A 128 -11.63 14.21 -6.02
N SER A 129 -12.95 14.01 -6.03
CA SER A 129 -13.90 14.75 -6.89
C SER A 129 -14.45 16.03 -6.25
N HIS A 130 -13.70 16.66 -5.34
CA HIS A 130 -14.08 17.90 -4.67
C HIS A 130 -13.10 19.02 -4.98
#